data_AF-A0A7S4GKW4-F1
#
_entry.id   AF-A0A7S4GKW4-F1
#
_cell.length_a   1.000
_cell.length_b   1.000
_cell.length_c   1.000
_cell.angle_alpha   90.00
_cell.angle_beta   90.00
_cell.angle_gamma   90.00
#
_symmetry.space_group_name_H-M   'P 1'
#
loop_
_entity.id
_entity.type
_entity.pdbx_description
1 polymer ?
#
loop_
_entity_poly.entity_id
_entity_poly.type
_entity_poly.pdbx_seq_one_letter_code
_entity_poly.pdbx_strand_id
1 'polypeptide(L)'
;MAAQWYWQSDLRSDKDDGDLWTAYAAGDNKAIETAYGLKRKTLKIMGGKYTIDFKKMIQHVTEDDYHRRFIKRVVPDDDDDDDGAPPAKKAKKEGKADVVKKTFDGFVFARAGTFSNNAKISTIISNHGGETSSTVTKTATHLIVSVDDDTDRGFETLDKTIKAKKLGIKIVKLVWDFPKDEKKADKDLQDAVKKGKVMKP
;
A
#
# COMPACT_ATOMS: atom_id res chain seq x y z
N MET A 1 -17.31 5.16 -21.41
CA MET A 1 -18.05 3.88 -21.24
C MET A 1 -18.35 3.58 -19.76
N ALA A 2 -19.12 2.53 -19.42
CA ALA A 2 -19.38 2.17 -18.01
C ALA A 2 -18.17 1.44 -17.38
N ALA A 3 -17.85 1.74 -16.12
CA ALA A 3 -16.77 1.04 -15.41
C ALA A 3 -17.09 -0.45 -15.22
N GLN A 4 -16.05 -1.29 -15.30
CA GLN A 4 -16.13 -2.73 -15.07
C GLN A 4 -15.51 -3.10 -13.72
N TRP A 5 -16.26 -3.85 -12.93
CA TRP A 5 -15.84 -4.36 -11.64
C TRP A 5 -15.42 -5.82 -11.74
N TYR A 6 -14.46 -6.20 -10.90
CA TYR A 6 -13.90 -7.54 -10.82
C TYR A 6 -13.77 -7.98 -9.35
N TRP A 7 -13.83 -9.29 -9.13
CA TRP A 7 -13.56 -9.95 -7.86
C TRP A 7 -12.48 -11.01 -8.02
N GLN A 8 -11.69 -11.24 -6.96
CA GLN A 8 -10.64 -12.26 -6.99
C GLN A 8 -11.24 -13.65 -6.79
N SER A 9 -11.05 -14.55 -7.77
CA SER A 9 -11.71 -15.85 -7.79
C SER A 9 -11.06 -16.93 -6.95
N ASP A 10 -9.74 -16.89 -6.85
CA ASP A 10 -8.98 -17.76 -5.95
C ASP A 10 -8.44 -16.94 -4.77
N LEU A 11 -8.71 -17.43 -3.57
CA LEU A 11 -8.29 -16.83 -2.30
C LEU A 11 -6.93 -17.34 -1.82
N ARG A 12 -6.38 -18.35 -2.50
CA ARG A 12 -5.07 -18.93 -2.20
C ARG A 12 -3.94 -18.18 -2.89
N SER A 13 -4.25 -17.39 -3.91
CA SER A 13 -3.26 -16.57 -4.58
C SER A 13 -3.09 -15.26 -3.84
N ASP A 14 -1.83 -14.86 -3.69
CA ASP A 14 -1.53 -13.53 -3.21
C ASP A 14 -2.09 -12.47 -4.17
N LYS A 15 -2.25 -11.26 -3.66
CA LYS A 15 -2.94 -10.11 -4.28
C LYS A 15 -2.44 -9.71 -5.68
N ASP A 16 -1.32 -10.26 -6.13
CA ASP A 16 -0.56 -9.86 -7.32
C ASP A 16 -0.52 -10.93 -8.43
N ASP A 17 -1.17 -12.09 -8.28
CA ASP A 17 -1.29 -13.05 -9.38
C ASP A 17 -2.33 -12.54 -10.39
N GLY A 18 -1.83 -12.02 -11.51
CA GLY A 18 -2.56 -11.23 -12.52
C GLY A 18 -3.76 -11.93 -13.17
N ASP A 19 -3.87 -13.26 -13.07
CA ASP A 19 -4.82 -14.06 -13.83
C ASP A 19 -6.11 -14.46 -13.08
N LEU A 20 -6.30 -14.00 -11.83
CA LEU A 20 -7.39 -14.49 -10.96
C LEU A 20 -8.49 -13.46 -10.69
N TRP A 21 -8.71 -12.54 -11.63
CA TRP A 21 -9.77 -11.54 -11.55
C TRP A 21 -10.95 -11.91 -12.44
N THR A 22 -12.08 -12.23 -11.82
CA THR A 22 -13.32 -12.54 -12.53
C THR A 22 -14.20 -11.30 -12.60
N ALA A 23 -14.69 -10.95 -13.79
CA ALA A 23 -15.61 -9.84 -13.98
C ALA A 23 -16.97 -10.13 -13.32
N TYR A 24 -17.60 -9.11 -12.74
CA TYR A 24 -19.01 -9.21 -12.35
C TYR A 24 -19.90 -9.26 -13.59
N ALA A 25 -21.00 -10.02 -13.49
CA ALA A 25 -22.06 -10.01 -14.50
C ALA A 25 -22.63 -8.60 -14.66
N ALA A 26 -23.11 -8.26 -15.86
CA ALA A 26 -23.53 -6.90 -16.22
C ALA A 26 -24.56 -6.29 -15.24
N GLY A 27 -25.51 -7.09 -14.75
CA GLY A 27 -26.51 -6.67 -13.77
C GLY A 27 -25.92 -6.26 -12.43
N ASP A 28 -25.07 -7.12 -11.85
CA ASP A 28 -24.36 -6.83 -10.60
C ASP A 28 -23.38 -5.67 -10.80
N ASN A 29 -22.64 -5.63 -11.91
CA ASN A 29 -21.71 -4.56 -12.23
C ASN A 29 -22.39 -3.17 -12.21
N LYS A 30 -23.57 -3.05 -12.83
CA LYS A 30 -24.35 -1.81 -12.84
C LYS A 30 -24.83 -1.43 -11.43
N ALA A 31 -25.27 -2.41 -10.64
CA ALA A 31 -25.70 -2.17 -9.25
C ALA A 31 -24.55 -1.70 -8.36
N ILE A 32 -23.37 -2.33 -8.50
CA ILE A 32 -22.14 -1.99 -7.79
C ILE A 32 -21.71 -0.56 -8.15
N GLU A 33 -21.63 -0.22 -9.43
CA GLU A 33 -21.23 1.12 -9.88
C GLU A 33 -22.21 2.20 -9.39
N THR A 34 -23.53 1.92 -9.45
CA THR A 34 -24.55 2.84 -8.94
C THR A 34 -24.40 3.07 -7.44
N ALA A 35 -24.24 2.00 -6.65
CA ALA A 35 -24.08 2.09 -5.21
C ALA A 35 -22.77 2.80 -4.81
N TYR A 36 -21.70 2.58 -5.57
CA TYR A 36 -20.41 3.24 -5.39
C TYR A 36 -20.50 4.74 -5.68
N GLY A 37 -21.15 5.13 -6.80
CA GLY A 37 -21.41 6.53 -7.14
C GLY A 37 -22.27 7.26 -6.09
N LEU A 38 -23.22 6.55 -5.48
CA LEU A 38 -24.02 7.03 -4.36
C LEU A 38 -23.29 7.02 -3.00
N LYS A 39 -22.01 6.64 -2.97
CA LYS A 39 -21.17 6.55 -1.75
C LYS A 39 -21.79 5.68 -0.65
N ARG A 40 -22.47 4.60 -1.02
CA ARG A 40 -22.97 3.62 -0.04
C ARG A 40 -21.79 2.91 0.63
N LYS A 41 -21.96 2.51 1.88
CA LYS A 41 -20.93 1.75 2.62
C LYS A 41 -20.88 0.29 2.16
N THR A 42 -22.06 -0.31 1.96
CA THR A 42 -22.19 -1.72 1.58
C THR A 42 -23.27 -1.93 0.53
N LEU A 43 -23.18 -3.05 -0.20
CA LEU A 43 -24.17 -3.51 -1.16
C LEU A 43 -24.29 -5.03 -1.12
N LYS A 44 -25.52 -5.56 -1.14
CA LYS A 44 -25.78 -6.99 -1.31
C LYS A 44 -25.98 -7.32 -2.79
N ILE A 45 -25.29 -8.35 -3.28
CA ILE A 45 -25.31 -8.82 -4.68
C ILE A 45 -25.61 -10.31 -4.75
N MET A 46 -25.85 -10.85 -5.96
CA MET A 46 -26.19 -12.27 -6.19
C MET A 46 -27.31 -12.78 -5.27
N GLY A 47 -28.45 -12.08 -5.26
CA GLY A 47 -29.61 -12.48 -4.45
C GLY A 47 -29.38 -12.37 -2.93
N GLY A 48 -28.38 -11.62 -2.49
CA GLY A 48 -28.07 -11.43 -1.07
C GLY A 48 -27.04 -12.41 -0.50
N LYS A 49 -26.52 -13.32 -1.32
CA LYS A 49 -25.48 -14.27 -0.91
C LYS A 49 -24.18 -13.58 -0.50
N TYR A 50 -23.83 -12.48 -1.17
CA TYR A 50 -22.61 -11.75 -0.91
C TYR A 50 -22.88 -10.28 -0.58
N THR A 51 -22.07 -9.74 0.32
CA THR A 51 -22.05 -8.33 0.69
C THR A 51 -20.70 -7.73 0.31
N ILE A 52 -20.74 -6.62 -0.41
CA ILE A 52 -19.58 -5.80 -0.74
C ILE A 52 -19.44 -4.69 0.31
N ASP A 53 -18.24 -4.52 0.86
CA ASP A 53 -17.82 -3.37 1.65
C ASP A 53 -16.91 -2.48 0.78
N PHE A 54 -17.45 -1.35 0.34
CA PHE A 54 -16.75 -0.41 -0.54
C PHE A 54 -15.60 0.33 0.17
N LYS A 55 -15.63 0.42 1.51
CA LYS A 55 -14.57 1.06 2.28
C LYS A 55 -13.33 0.17 2.32
N LYS A 56 -13.53 -1.14 2.48
CA LYS A 56 -12.46 -2.13 2.55
C LYS A 56 -12.09 -2.71 1.18
N MET A 57 -12.91 -2.46 0.14
CA MET A 57 -12.76 -3.06 -1.19
C MET A 57 -12.72 -4.59 -1.12
N ILE A 58 -13.67 -5.16 -0.36
CA ILE A 58 -13.84 -6.59 -0.20
C ILE A 58 -15.30 -6.99 -0.43
N GLN A 59 -15.49 -8.19 -0.94
CA GLN A 59 -16.73 -8.94 -0.92
C GLN A 59 -16.61 -10.03 0.15
N HIS A 60 -17.66 -10.27 0.92
CA HIS A 60 -17.75 -11.41 1.84
C HIS A 60 -19.11 -12.09 1.72
N VAL A 61 -19.22 -13.34 2.20
CA VAL A 61 -20.52 -14.01 2.28
C VAL A 61 -21.35 -13.33 3.37
N THR A 62 -22.63 -13.12 3.13
CA THR A 62 -23.49 -12.39 4.09
C THR A 62 -23.63 -13.13 5.42
N GLU A 63 -23.61 -14.47 5.38
CA GLU A 63 -23.70 -15.34 6.56
C GLU A 63 -22.33 -15.69 7.15
N ASP A 64 -21.24 -15.45 6.40
CA ASP A 64 -19.89 -15.84 6.80
C ASP A 64 -18.86 -14.78 6.39
N ASP A 65 -18.29 -14.10 7.38
CA ASP A 65 -17.30 -13.05 7.20
C ASP A 65 -15.86 -13.59 7.06
N TYR A 66 -15.65 -14.91 7.16
CA TYR A 66 -14.32 -15.50 6.96
C TYR A 66 -13.94 -15.60 5.47
N HIS A 67 -14.93 -15.82 4.60
CA HIS A 67 -14.70 -15.94 3.15
C HIS A 67 -14.75 -14.58 2.46
N ARG A 68 -13.61 -13.87 2.47
CA ARG A 68 -13.46 -12.52 1.90
C ARG A 68 -12.68 -12.55 0.60
N ARG A 69 -13.20 -11.91 -0.45
CA ARG A 69 -12.58 -11.72 -1.77
C ARG A 69 -12.28 -10.24 -2.00
N PHE A 70 -11.13 -9.91 -2.55
CA PHE A 70 -10.85 -8.53 -2.96
C PHE A 70 -11.66 -8.16 -4.21
N ILE A 71 -11.99 -6.88 -4.32
CA ILE A 71 -12.67 -6.32 -5.50
C ILE A 71 -11.88 -5.14 -6.05
N LYS A 72 -11.98 -4.91 -7.37
CA LYS A 72 -11.39 -3.74 -8.04
C LYS A 72 -12.33 -3.18 -9.10
N ARG A 73 -12.16 -1.88 -9.38
CA ARG A 73 -12.88 -1.12 -10.41
C ARG A 73 -11.90 -0.73 -11.51
N VAL A 74 -12.26 -0.99 -12.76
CA VAL A 74 -11.50 -0.59 -13.95
C VAL A 74 -12.39 0.32 -14.77
N VAL A 75 -11.92 1.52 -15.07
CA VAL A 75 -12.57 2.42 -16.02
C VAL A 75 -11.80 2.22 -17.33
N PRO A 76 -12.45 1.82 -18.43
CA PRO A 76 -11.78 1.83 -19.72
C PRO A 76 -11.40 3.28 -20.02
N ASP A 77 -10.10 3.55 -20.16
CA ASP A 77 -9.62 4.82 -20.68
C ASP A 77 -10.16 4.92 -22.11
N ASP A 78 -10.84 6.02 -22.43
CA ASP A 78 -11.22 6.32 -23.81
C ASP A 78 -9.90 6.63 -24.54
N ASP A 79 -9.36 5.63 -25.24
CA ASP A 79 -8.25 5.79 -26.19
C ASP A 79 -8.71 6.72 -27.32
N ASP A 80 -8.54 8.03 -27.14
CA ASP A 80 -8.47 8.99 -28.23
C ASP A 80 -7.03 8.98 -28.80
N ASP A 81 -6.94 8.64 -30.07
CA ASP A 81 -5.78 8.74 -30.96
C ASP A 81 -4.97 10.05 -30.80
N ASP A 82 -3.68 9.93 -30.47
CA ASP A 82 -2.64 10.86 -30.95
C ASP A 82 -1.31 10.11 -31.10
N ASP A 83 -1.09 9.61 -32.31
CA ASP A 83 0.18 9.10 -32.82
C ASP A 83 1.18 10.27 -32.90
N GLY A 84 1.89 10.54 -31.80
CA GLY A 84 2.80 11.68 -31.75
C GLY A 84 3.48 11.98 -30.41
N ALA A 85 4.48 11.16 -30.05
CA ALA A 85 5.47 11.41 -28.99
C ALA A 85 4.99 11.25 -27.53
N PRO A 86 5.87 10.76 -26.61
CA PRO A 86 5.46 10.30 -25.28
C PRO A 86 4.95 11.46 -24.41
N PRO A 87 3.69 11.45 -23.94
CA PRO A 87 3.22 12.49 -23.04
C PRO A 87 3.64 12.16 -21.61
N ALA A 88 4.41 13.09 -21.05
CA ALA A 88 4.83 13.12 -19.67
C ALA A 88 3.66 12.98 -18.67
N LYS A 89 3.94 12.24 -17.59
CA LYS A 89 3.20 12.17 -16.32
C LYS A 89 2.50 13.51 -15.99
N LYS A 90 1.16 13.54 -16.04
CA LYS A 90 0.36 14.62 -15.46
C LYS A 90 -0.19 14.24 -14.10
N ALA A 91 0.35 14.89 -13.09
CA ALA A 91 -0.21 15.03 -11.76
C ALA A 91 -1.50 15.86 -11.76
N LYS A 92 -2.43 15.59 -10.82
CA LYS A 92 -3.10 16.56 -9.91
C LYS A 92 -4.18 15.82 -9.08
N LYS A 93 -4.41 16.10 -7.80
CA LYS A 93 -4.76 17.42 -7.26
C LYS A 93 -4.34 17.62 -5.79
N GLU A 94 -3.51 18.64 -5.60
CA GLU A 94 -3.54 19.70 -4.58
C GLU A 94 -4.44 19.47 -3.35
N GLY A 95 -3.80 19.01 -2.27
CA GLY A 95 -4.16 19.38 -0.90
C GLY A 95 -2.97 20.12 -0.28
N LYS A 96 -3.12 21.45 -0.13
CA LYS A 96 -2.26 22.40 0.61
C LYS A 96 -0.75 22.07 0.67
N ALA A 97 0.01 22.72 -0.21
CA ALA A 97 1.45 22.89 -0.07
C ALA A 97 1.75 23.82 1.12
N ASP A 98 1.66 23.28 2.33
CA ASP A 98 2.57 23.70 3.39
C ASP A 98 3.98 23.36 2.91
N VAL A 99 4.92 24.28 3.10
CA VAL A 99 6.33 24.12 2.72
C VAL A 99 6.93 22.98 3.56
N VAL A 100 6.74 21.73 3.13
CA VAL A 100 7.28 20.55 3.81
C VAL A 100 8.78 20.58 3.59
N LYS A 101 9.50 20.86 4.67
CA LYS A 101 10.96 20.73 4.78
C LYS A 101 11.34 19.37 4.22
N LYS A 102 12.06 19.35 3.08
CA LYS A 102 12.60 18.12 2.46
C LYS A 102 13.65 17.50 3.36
N THR A 103 13.19 16.77 4.37
CA THR A 103 14.04 16.27 5.45
C THR A 103 14.79 15.01 5.00
N PHE A 104 14.31 14.34 3.94
CA PHE A 104 14.88 13.10 3.43
C PHE A 104 15.48 13.16 2.03
N ASP A 105 15.73 14.37 1.52
CA ASP A 105 16.37 14.57 0.22
C ASP A 105 17.73 13.83 0.16
N GLY A 106 17.89 12.94 -0.83
CA GLY A 106 19.09 12.12 -1.00
C GLY A 106 19.17 10.86 -0.12
N PHE A 107 18.14 10.56 0.69
CA PHE A 107 18.06 9.28 1.39
C PHE A 107 17.25 8.23 0.62
N VAL A 108 17.80 7.02 0.57
CA VAL A 108 17.17 5.85 -0.02
C VAL A 108 16.91 4.84 1.11
N PHE A 109 15.64 4.55 1.36
CA PHE A 109 15.18 3.68 2.42
C PHE A 109 14.89 2.28 1.88
N ALA A 110 15.67 1.29 2.29
CA ALA A 110 15.33 -0.11 2.12
C ALA A 110 14.41 -0.58 3.26
N ARG A 111 13.62 -1.63 3.03
CA ARG A 111 12.70 -2.21 4.03
C ARG A 111 12.99 -3.69 4.24
N ALA A 112 12.92 -4.14 5.49
CA ALA A 112 13.01 -5.54 5.87
C ALA A 112 11.88 -5.91 6.85
N GLY A 113 11.18 -6.99 6.54
CA GLY A 113 10.02 -7.46 7.29
C GLY A 113 8.69 -7.12 6.64
N THR A 114 7.62 -7.59 7.27
CA THR A 114 6.24 -7.31 6.85
C THR A 114 5.73 -6.12 7.66
N PHE A 115 5.22 -5.10 6.99
CA PHE A 115 4.65 -3.93 7.65
C PHE A 115 3.15 -3.87 7.35
N SER A 116 2.32 -3.91 8.38
CA SER A 116 0.86 -3.72 8.25
C SER A 116 0.49 -2.35 7.64
N ASN A 117 1.42 -1.38 7.67
CA ASN A 117 1.24 -0.02 7.18
C ASN A 117 2.24 0.38 6.08
N ASN A 118 2.66 -0.57 5.24
CA ASN A 118 3.70 -0.35 4.24
C ASN A 118 3.46 0.84 3.29
N ALA A 119 2.20 1.06 2.91
CA ALA A 119 1.79 2.19 2.08
C ALA A 119 2.04 3.55 2.78
N LYS A 120 1.71 3.66 4.07
CA LYS A 120 1.90 4.91 4.84
C LYS A 120 3.37 5.26 5.00
N ILE A 121 4.21 4.26 5.27
CA ILE A 121 5.67 4.46 5.38
C ILE A 121 6.22 5.01 4.07
N SER A 122 5.80 4.43 2.93
CA SER A 122 6.21 4.90 1.60
C SER A 122 5.76 6.34 1.36
N THR A 123 4.51 6.66 1.68
CA THR A 123 3.96 8.03 1.56
C THR A 123 4.73 9.03 2.39
N ILE A 124 5.03 8.74 3.67
CA ILE A 124 5.79 9.65 4.53
C ILE A 124 7.18 9.87 3.95
N ILE A 125 7.90 8.81 3.57
CA ILE A 125 9.25 8.92 3.00
C ILE A 125 9.24 9.78 1.74
N SER A 126 8.30 9.52 0.82
CA SER A 126 8.15 10.29 -0.42
C SER A 126 7.74 11.74 -0.16
N ASN A 127 6.85 12.00 0.80
CA ASN A 127 6.44 13.37 1.17
C ASN A 127 7.61 14.22 1.69
N HIS A 128 8.62 13.58 2.27
CA HIS A 128 9.83 14.25 2.78
C HIS A 128 11.00 14.24 1.78
N GLY A 129 10.79 13.77 0.54
CA GLY A 129 11.79 13.77 -0.52
C GLY A 129 12.74 12.57 -0.52
N GLY A 130 12.42 11.52 0.24
CA GLY A 130 13.18 10.27 0.25
C GLY A 130 12.67 9.26 -0.78
N GLU A 131 13.52 8.30 -1.11
CA GLU A 131 13.19 7.17 -1.99
C GLU A 131 12.99 5.90 -1.19
N THR A 132 12.14 4.99 -1.68
CA THR A 132 12.00 3.66 -1.07
C THR A 132 12.43 2.56 -2.03
N SER A 133 13.05 1.52 -1.50
CA SER A 133 13.47 0.33 -2.22
C SER A 133 12.97 -0.92 -1.51
N SER A 134 12.54 -1.91 -2.29
CA SER A 134 12.20 -3.25 -1.80
C SER A 134 13.45 -4.08 -1.46
N THR A 135 14.61 -3.67 -1.97
CA THR A 135 15.88 -4.41 -1.86
C THR A 135 16.96 -3.58 -1.18
N VAL A 136 17.79 -4.24 -0.37
CA VAL A 136 19.00 -3.64 0.21
C VAL A 136 20.08 -3.55 -0.87
N THR A 137 20.28 -2.35 -1.41
CA THR A 137 21.28 -2.00 -2.44
C THR A 137 22.40 -1.15 -1.83
N LYS A 138 23.52 -0.96 -2.56
CA LYS A 138 24.61 -0.05 -2.13
C LYS A 138 24.19 1.42 -2.07
N THR A 139 23.12 1.78 -2.78
CA THR A 139 22.56 3.14 -2.81
C THR A 139 21.62 3.40 -1.63
N ALA A 140 21.15 2.35 -0.95
CA ALA A 140 20.32 2.49 0.24
C ALA A 140 21.13 3.10 1.38
N THR A 141 20.62 4.17 1.99
CA THR A 141 21.26 4.88 3.10
C THR A 141 20.71 4.43 4.45
N HIS A 142 19.44 4.02 4.48
CA HIS A 142 18.76 3.56 5.68
C HIS A 142 18.00 2.25 5.44
N LEU A 143 18.03 1.33 6.40
CA LEU A 143 17.21 0.12 6.42
C LEU A 143 16.14 0.25 7.50
N ILE A 144 14.88 0.23 7.11
CA ILE A 144 13.73 0.20 8.02
C ILE A 144 13.43 -1.25 8.35
N VAL A 145 13.42 -1.58 9.64
CA VAL A 145 13.17 -2.93 10.14
C VAL A 145 11.93 -2.93 11.04
N SER A 146 10.99 -3.86 10.78
CA SER A 146 9.87 -4.10 11.70
C SER A 146 10.38 -4.82 12.95
N VAL A 147 9.94 -4.37 14.12
CA VAL A 147 10.19 -5.03 15.41
C VAL A 147 8.94 -5.81 15.79
N ASP A 148 8.53 -6.74 14.93
CA ASP A 148 7.55 -7.76 15.31
C ASP A 148 8.35 -8.99 15.73
N ASP A 149 8.51 -9.18 17.04
CA ASP A 149 9.29 -10.26 17.66
C ASP A 149 8.70 -11.67 17.42
N ASP A 150 7.52 -11.80 16.80
CA ASP A 150 6.71 -13.03 16.81
C ASP A 150 6.39 -13.66 15.44
N THR A 151 7.14 -13.35 14.38
CA THR A 151 6.97 -14.09 13.11
C THR A 151 8.21 -14.88 12.74
N ASP A 152 8.02 -16.16 12.39
CA ASP A 152 9.02 -17.10 11.82
C ASP A 152 9.82 -16.53 10.61
N ARG A 153 9.47 -15.33 10.12
CA ARG A 153 10.21 -14.52 9.14
C ARG A 153 11.42 -13.78 9.72
N GLY A 154 11.78 -14.01 10.98
CA GLY A 154 12.97 -13.46 11.63
C GLY A 154 14.26 -13.64 10.81
N PHE A 155 14.35 -14.71 10.01
CA PHE A 155 15.49 -14.99 9.12
C PHE A 155 15.65 -13.99 7.96
N GLU A 156 14.59 -13.61 7.26
CA GLU A 156 14.67 -12.67 6.13
C GLU A 156 15.04 -11.25 6.61
N THR A 157 14.51 -10.89 7.78
CA THR A 157 14.87 -9.66 8.48
C THR A 157 16.33 -9.70 8.93
N LEU A 158 16.83 -10.85 9.41
CA LEU A 158 18.23 -11.05 9.75
C LEU A 158 19.15 -10.87 8.53
N ASP A 159 18.85 -11.50 7.40
CA ASP A 159 19.68 -11.47 6.20
C ASP A 159 19.81 -10.06 5.63
N LYS A 160 18.70 -9.33 5.54
CA LYS A 160 18.70 -7.93 5.10
C LYS A 160 19.44 -7.03 6.08
N THR A 161 19.34 -7.31 7.38
CA THR A 161 20.09 -6.59 8.43
C THR A 161 21.59 -6.86 8.36
N ILE A 162 22.00 -8.11 8.16
CA ILE A 162 23.41 -8.50 7.98
C ILE A 162 23.97 -7.84 6.72
N LYS A 163 23.22 -7.87 5.61
CA LYS A 163 23.60 -7.21 4.36
C LYS A 163 23.72 -5.70 4.52
N ALA A 164 22.79 -5.07 5.23
CA ALA A 164 22.85 -3.63 5.54
C ALA A 164 24.09 -3.26 6.35
N LYS A 165 24.42 -4.04 7.40
CA LYS A 165 25.65 -3.83 8.19
C LYS A 165 26.91 -3.95 7.33
N LYS A 166 27.00 -4.96 6.45
CA LYS A 166 28.13 -5.13 5.52
C LYS A 166 28.30 -3.93 4.58
N LEU A 167 27.19 -3.29 4.20
CA LEU A 167 27.17 -2.14 3.30
C LEU A 167 27.28 -0.79 4.03
N GLY A 168 27.41 -0.77 5.36
CA GLY A 168 27.48 0.46 6.14
C GLY A 168 26.15 1.24 6.22
N ILE A 169 25.03 0.58 5.93
CA ILE A 169 23.69 1.17 5.89
C ILE A 169 23.18 1.35 7.32
N LYS A 170 22.62 2.51 7.63
CA LYS A 170 22.07 2.79 8.97
C LYS A 170 20.78 2.02 9.18
N ILE A 171 20.72 1.23 10.24
CA ILE A 171 19.51 0.47 10.58
C ILE A 171 18.61 1.33 11.46
N VAL A 172 17.40 1.60 10.97
CA VAL A 172 16.32 2.28 11.67
C VAL A 172 15.33 1.21 12.12
N LYS A 173 15.38 0.87 13.41
CA LYS A 173 14.37 0.01 14.01
C LYS A 173 13.13 0.84 14.30
N LEU A 174 12.02 0.49 13.67
CA LEU A 174 10.72 1.08 14.00
C LEU A 174 9.99 0.12 14.94
N VAL A 175 10.01 0.44 16.23
CA VAL A 175 9.14 -0.20 17.23
C VAL A 175 7.78 0.45 17.10
N TRP A 176 6.98 0.04 16.11
CA TRP A 176 5.80 0.80 15.70
C TRP A 176 4.56 -0.06 15.53
N ASP A 177 3.73 -0.02 16.57
CA ASP A 177 2.28 -0.11 16.42
C ASP A 177 1.81 1.29 15.99
N PHE A 178 1.53 1.47 14.68
CA PHE A 178 1.15 2.77 14.12
C PHE A 178 -0.03 3.33 14.94
N PRO A 179 0.14 4.41 15.72
CA PRO A 179 -1.02 5.06 16.29
C PRO A 179 -1.90 5.52 15.13
N LYS A 180 -3.22 5.50 15.31
CA LYS A 180 -4.17 5.93 14.26
C LYS A 180 -3.92 7.38 13.78
N ASP A 181 -3.11 8.15 14.52
CA ASP A 181 -2.68 9.51 14.24
C ASP A 181 -1.42 9.62 13.36
N GLU A 182 -1.62 10.08 12.12
CA GLU A 182 -0.59 10.29 11.08
C GLU A 182 0.48 11.33 11.48
N LYS A 183 0.14 12.32 12.29
CA LYS A 183 1.08 13.35 12.77
C LYS A 183 2.12 12.82 13.75
N LYS A 184 1.73 11.85 14.60
CA LYS A 184 2.64 11.21 15.54
C LYS A 184 3.61 10.30 14.79
N ALA A 185 3.10 9.60 13.77
CA ALA A 185 3.91 8.79 12.88
C ALA A 185 5.01 9.62 12.18
N ASP A 186 4.64 10.75 11.57
CA ASP A 186 5.61 11.63 10.91
C ASP A 186 6.76 12.05 11.83
N LYS A 187 6.42 12.42 13.08
CA LYS A 187 7.39 12.85 14.09
C LYS A 187 8.35 11.74 14.50
N ASP A 188 7.86 10.53 14.84
CA ASP A 188 8.77 9.49 15.33
C ASP A 188 9.68 8.95 14.22
N LEU A 189 9.23 8.94 12.95
CA LEU A 189 10.11 8.58 11.82
C LEU A 189 11.23 9.61 11.65
N GLN A 190 10.91 10.91 11.69
CA GLN A 190 11.92 11.97 11.64
C GLN A 190 12.90 11.87 12.81
N ASP A 191 12.41 11.59 14.03
CA ASP A 191 13.23 11.41 15.23
C ASP A 191 14.15 10.18 15.13
N ALA A 192 13.65 9.05 14.61
CA ALA A 192 14.43 7.82 14.45
C ALA A 192 15.55 7.99 13.41
N VAL A 193 15.26 8.66 12.30
CA VAL A 193 16.25 8.98 11.26
C VAL A 193 17.30 9.98 11.79
N LYS A 194 16.88 11.04 12.49
CA LYS A 194 17.80 12.05 13.05
C LYS A 194 18.68 11.51 14.17
N LYS A 195 18.14 10.68 15.06
CA LYS A 195 18.87 10.19 16.24
C LYS A 195 19.78 8.99 15.94
N GLY A 196 19.65 8.33 14.79
CA GLY A 196 20.40 7.10 14.46
C GLY A 196 20.33 6.05 15.58
N LYS A 197 19.25 6.09 16.37
CA LYS A 197 19.21 5.47 17.69
C LYS A 197 18.80 4.01 17.51
N VAL A 198 19.77 3.12 17.66
CA VAL A 198 19.51 1.73 18.02
C VAL A 198 18.87 1.75 19.40
N MET A 199 17.54 1.65 19.48
CA MET A 199 16.91 1.33 20.76
C MET A 199 17.26 -0.12 21.09
N LYS A 200 17.99 -0.28 22.20
CA LYS A 200 18.18 -1.57 22.87
C LYS A 200 16.80 -2.10 23.30
N PRO A 201 16.64 -3.44 23.31
CA PRO A 201 15.36 -4.10 23.60
C PRO A 201 14.72 -3.58 24.89
#